data_AF-A0A7J9GD43-F1
#
_entry.id   AF-A0A7J9GD43-F1
#
_cell.length_a   1.000
_cell.length_b   1.000
_cell.length_c   1.000
_cell.angle_alpha   90.00
_cell.angle_beta   90.00
_cell.angle_gamma   90.00
#
_symmetry.space_group_name_H-M   'P 1'
#
loop_
_entity.id
_entity.type
_entity.pdbx_description
1 polymer ?
#
loop_
_entity_poly.entity_id
_entity_poly.type
_entity_poly.pdbx_seq_one_letter_code
_entity_poly.pdbx_strand_id
1 'polypeptide(L)'
;GLLGVESGQDAATREWLYKKGDEKVEPYDITVVEFTNMISRLRNELGKCGIKDEGLIVPKELGAENRTTSNVLSADTNSLSYPRTPQEILRILYSTGDEHRPGGFFPEGANGRIAKEYLYNDKLRGL
;
A
#
# COMPACT_ATOMS: atom_id res chain seq x y z
N GLY A 1 -18.93 -5.40 -1.97
CA GLY A 1 -18.61 -6.83 -2.14
C GLY A 1 -17.13 -7.09 -1.93
N LEU A 2 -16.31 -6.76 -2.93
CA LEU A 2 -14.88 -7.13 -2.95
C LEU A 2 -14.02 -6.47 -1.86
N LEU A 3 -14.17 -5.16 -1.63
CA LEU A 3 -13.28 -4.40 -0.74
C LEU A 3 -13.20 -4.96 0.69
N GLY A 4 -14.33 -5.40 1.26
CA GLY A 4 -14.32 -5.98 2.62
C GLY A 4 -13.59 -7.33 2.70
N VAL A 5 -13.62 -8.12 1.63
CA VAL A 5 -12.90 -9.41 1.57
C VAL A 5 -11.39 -9.17 1.45
N GLU A 6 -10.99 -8.23 0.61
CA GLU A 6 -9.59 -7.80 0.45
C GLU A 6 -9.03 -7.26 1.77
N SER A 7 -9.79 -6.41 2.49
CA SER A 7 -9.41 -5.92 3.82
C SER A 7 -9.25 -7.05 4.84
N GLY A 8 -10.11 -8.07 4.80
CA GLY A 8 -9.98 -9.25 5.67
C GLY A 8 -8.72 -10.08 5.38
N GLN A 9 -8.38 -10.25 4.10
CA GLN A 9 -7.14 -10.95 3.70
C GLN A 9 -5.88 -10.16 4.09
N ASP A 10 -5.89 -8.84 3.92
CA ASP A 10 -4.79 -7.96 4.35
C ASP A 10 -4.57 -8.06 5.87
N ALA A 11 -5.63 -7.94 6.66
CA ALA A 11 -5.54 -8.05 8.13
C ALA A 11 -5.00 -9.41 8.59
N ALA A 12 -5.47 -10.51 7.99
CA ALA A 12 -4.99 -11.85 8.32
C ALA A 12 -3.49 -12.01 8.00
N THR A 13 -3.05 -11.49 6.86
CA THR A 13 -1.62 -11.53 6.46
C THR A 13 -0.78 -10.68 7.40
N ARG A 14 -1.22 -9.46 7.72
CA ARG A 14 -0.53 -8.54 8.63
C ARG A 14 -0.46 -9.08 10.05
N GLU A 15 -1.45 -9.84 10.51
CA GLU A 15 -1.41 -10.51 11.82
C GLU A 15 -0.24 -11.51 11.88
N TRP A 16 -0.06 -12.31 10.84
CA TRP A 16 1.06 -13.25 10.75
C TRP A 16 2.41 -12.54 10.69
N LEU A 17 2.51 -11.48 9.91
CA LEU A 17 3.73 -10.67 9.84
C LEU A 17 4.05 -10.02 11.19
N TYR A 18 3.03 -9.53 11.90
CA TYR A 18 3.19 -8.95 13.23
C TYR A 18 3.73 -9.97 14.24
N LYS A 19 3.20 -11.22 14.24
CA LYS A 19 3.71 -12.31 15.09
C LYS A 19 5.17 -12.66 14.81
N LYS A 20 5.62 -12.49 13.57
CA LYS A 20 7.00 -12.72 13.10
C LYS A 20 7.83 -11.45 13.11
N GLY A 21 7.36 -10.36 13.71
CA GLY A 21 7.91 -9.02 13.51
C GLY A 21 9.41 -8.88 13.75
N ASP A 22 9.92 -9.58 14.77
CA ASP A 22 11.33 -9.57 15.17
C ASP A 22 12.19 -10.62 14.43
N GLU A 23 11.58 -11.51 13.65
CA GLU A 23 12.31 -12.47 12.81
C GLU A 23 13.07 -11.73 11.71
N LYS A 24 14.26 -12.22 11.36
CA LYS A 24 15.05 -11.71 10.23
C LYS A 24 14.51 -12.23 8.91
N VAL A 25 14.53 -11.37 7.89
CA VAL A 25 14.12 -11.71 6.52
C VAL A 25 15.33 -12.21 5.75
N GLU A 26 15.62 -13.51 5.82
CA GLU A 26 16.75 -14.11 5.12
C GLU A 26 16.71 -13.85 3.59
N PRO A 27 17.85 -13.53 2.94
CA PRO A 27 19.21 -13.44 3.47
C PRO A 27 19.60 -12.04 4.01
N TYR A 28 18.63 -11.16 4.23
CA TYR A 28 18.84 -9.77 4.60
C TYR A 28 18.90 -9.59 6.12
N ASP A 29 19.82 -8.75 6.59
CA ASP A 29 19.96 -8.43 8.03
C ASP A 29 18.94 -7.38 8.51
N ILE A 30 17.67 -7.55 8.15
CA ILE A 30 16.54 -6.68 8.53
C ILE A 30 15.39 -7.51 9.07
N THR A 31 14.62 -6.95 10.00
CA THR A 31 13.47 -7.64 10.59
C THR A 31 12.25 -7.60 9.66
N VAL A 32 11.26 -8.45 9.92
CA VAL A 32 9.97 -8.42 9.21
C VAL A 32 9.29 -7.05 9.36
N VAL A 33 9.35 -6.42 10.55
CA VAL A 33 8.83 -5.06 10.76
C VAL A 33 9.55 -4.04 9.89
N GLU A 34 10.89 -4.06 9.85
CA GLU A 34 11.67 -3.13 9.03
C GLU A 34 11.37 -3.30 7.54
N PHE A 35 11.33 -4.54 7.07
CA PHE A 35 11.01 -4.85 5.68
C PHE A 35 9.61 -4.39 5.30
N THR A 36 8.61 -4.62 6.17
CA THR A 36 7.23 -4.16 5.93
C THR A 36 7.16 -2.63 5.91
N ASN A 37 7.87 -1.95 6.81
CA ASN A 37 7.96 -0.49 6.82
C ASN A 37 8.56 0.05 5.51
N MET A 38 9.58 -0.62 4.95
CA MET A 38 10.17 -0.24 3.67
C MET A 38 9.17 -0.37 2.52
N ILE A 39 8.38 -1.44 2.48
CA ILE A 39 7.31 -1.61 1.49
C ILE A 39 6.27 -0.49 1.61
N SER A 40 5.81 -0.17 2.82
CA SER A 40 4.85 0.91 3.04
C SER A 40 5.40 2.28 2.62
N ARG A 41 6.68 2.56 2.89
CA ARG A 41 7.36 3.77 2.41
C ARG A 41 7.39 3.83 0.88
N LEU A 42 7.74 2.73 0.22
CA LEU A 42 7.75 2.64 -1.24
C LEU A 42 6.35 2.90 -1.82
N ARG A 43 5.30 2.34 -1.22
CA ARG A 43 3.90 2.61 -1.63
C ARG A 43 3.54 4.08 -1.50
N ASN A 44 3.97 4.74 -0.43
CA ASN A 44 3.74 6.17 -0.23
C ASN A 44 4.48 7.01 -1.28
N GLU A 45 5.75 6.68 -1.56
CA GLU A 45 6.55 7.34 -2.59
C GLU A 45 5.93 7.22 -3.98
N LEU A 46 5.57 6.00 -4.39
CA LEU A 46 4.95 5.74 -5.69
C LEU A 46 3.56 6.37 -5.81
N GLY A 47 2.79 6.37 -4.71
CA GLY A 47 1.48 7.02 -4.63
C GLY A 47 1.55 8.55 -4.54
N LYS A 48 2.74 9.13 -4.37
CA LYS A 48 3.04 10.57 -4.24
C LYS A 48 2.45 11.21 -2.98
N CYS A 49 1.25 11.77 -3.03
CA CYS A 49 0.76 12.69 -2.00
C CYS A 49 0.02 11.96 -0.87
N GLY A 50 0.41 12.19 0.38
CA GLY A 50 -0.28 11.66 1.56
C GLY A 50 0.04 10.20 1.87
N ILE A 51 -0.60 9.65 2.90
CA ILE A 51 -0.37 8.29 3.38
C ILE A 51 -1.23 7.31 2.58
N LYS A 52 -0.59 6.32 1.96
CA LYS A 52 -1.21 5.21 1.20
C LYS A 52 -1.09 3.89 1.93
N ASP A 53 -0.13 3.80 2.83
CA ASP A 53 0.14 2.64 3.64
C ASP A 53 1.00 3.00 4.84
N GLU A 54 0.87 2.18 5.86
CA GLU A 54 1.68 2.21 7.06
C GLU A 54 2.16 0.80 7.39
N GLY A 55 3.32 0.70 8.02
CA GLY A 55 3.89 -0.57 8.44
C GLY A 55 3.17 -1.16 9.65
N LEU A 56 3.66 -2.30 10.16
CA LEU A 56 2.99 -3.12 11.19
C LEU A 56 2.95 -2.47 12.58
N ILE A 57 3.89 -1.54 12.83
CA ILE A 57 4.00 -0.80 14.07
C ILE A 57 4.10 0.69 13.74
N VAL A 58 3.26 1.48 14.38
CA VAL A 58 3.19 2.94 14.21
C VAL A 58 3.29 3.65 15.55
N PRO A 59 3.72 4.92 15.57
CA PRO A 59 3.55 5.78 16.74
C PRO A 59 2.10 5.77 17.21
N LYS A 60 1.90 5.87 18.53
CA LYS A 60 0.57 5.75 19.13
C LYS A 60 -0.40 6.83 18.62
N GLU A 61 0.13 7.98 18.22
CA GLU A 61 -0.59 9.14 17.68
C GLU A 61 -1.10 8.91 16.24
N LEU A 62 -0.62 7.86 15.58
CA LEU A 62 -1.08 7.46 14.24
C LEU A 62 -1.94 6.20 14.30
N GLY A 63 -1.80 5.40 15.35
CA GLY A 63 -2.59 4.19 15.51
C GLY A 63 -4.07 4.45 15.78
N ALA A 64 -4.88 3.41 15.55
CA ALA A 64 -6.32 3.47 15.72
C ALA A 64 -6.72 4.04 17.09
N GLU A 65 -7.63 5.03 17.05
CA GLU A 65 -8.15 5.77 18.22
C GLU A 65 -7.08 6.44 19.10
N ASN A 66 -5.85 6.62 18.61
CA ASN A 66 -4.69 7.02 19.42
C ASN A 66 -4.40 6.08 20.60
N ARG A 67 -4.77 4.80 20.48
CA ARG A 67 -4.77 3.82 21.59
C ARG A 67 -3.83 2.67 21.40
N THR A 68 -3.40 2.38 20.17
CA THR A 68 -2.53 1.25 19.85
C THR A 68 -1.33 1.68 19.03
N THR A 69 -0.24 0.93 19.15
CA THR A 69 0.92 1.01 18.24
C THR A 69 0.90 -0.12 17.19
N SER A 70 0.05 -1.14 17.38
CA SER A 70 -0.12 -2.22 16.41
C SER A 70 -0.96 -1.75 15.24
N ASN A 71 -0.54 -2.07 14.03
CA ASN A 71 -1.23 -1.67 12.81
C ASN A 71 -1.58 -2.87 11.92
N VAL A 72 -2.11 -3.93 12.54
CA VAL A 72 -2.55 -5.15 11.82
C VAL A 72 -3.71 -4.83 10.88
N LEU A 73 -4.66 -4.02 11.34
CA LEU A 73 -5.66 -3.37 10.51
C LEU A 73 -5.19 -1.94 10.25
N SER A 74 -4.72 -1.66 9.03
CA SER A 74 -4.23 -0.33 8.68
C SER A 74 -5.38 0.68 8.59
N ALA A 75 -5.38 1.62 9.51
CA ALA A 75 -6.40 2.66 9.62
C ALA A 75 -5.83 3.91 10.29
N ASP A 76 -6.45 5.06 10.02
CA ASP A 76 -6.10 6.32 10.66
C ASP A 76 -6.56 6.37 12.14
N THR A 77 -6.34 7.51 12.78
CA THR A 77 -6.73 7.74 14.18
C THR A 77 -8.23 7.65 14.44
N ASN A 78 -9.07 7.71 13.40
CA ASN A 78 -10.52 7.52 13.47
C ASN A 78 -10.94 6.09 13.11
N SER A 79 -9.99 5.17 12.97
CA SER A 79 -10.19 3.79 12.52
C SER A 79 -10.77 3.70 11.10
N LEU A 80 -10.46 4.68 10.24
CA LEU A 80 -10.83 4.67 8.83
C LEU A 80 -9.65 4.24 7.95
N SER A 81 -9.92 3.37 6.98
CA SER A 81 -8.91 2.94 6.00
C SER A 81 -8.45 4.11 5.13
N TYR A 82 -7.15 4.17 4.82
CA TYR A 82 -6.61 5.19 3.92
C TYR A 82 -7.19 5.06 2.49
N PRO A 83 -7.90 6.09 2.00
CA PRO A 83 -8.44 6.07 0.64
C PRO A 83 -7.30 6.18 -0.38
N ARG A 84 -7.49 5.52 -1.52
CA ARG A 84 -6.57 5.60 -2.67
C ARG A 84 -7.36 5.86 -3.93
N THR A 85 -6.88 6.78 -4.75
CA THR A 85 -7.46 7.02 -6.08
C THR A 85 -6.99 5.94 -7.06
N PRO A 86 -7.71 5.71 -8.18
CA PRO A 86 -7.24 4.79 -9.20
C PRO A 86 -5.83 5.11 -9.72
N GLN A 87 -5.47 6.39 -9.86
CA GLN A 87 -4.14 6.85 -10.25
C GLN A 87 -3.08 6.37 -9.26
N GLU A 88 -3.31 6.60 -7.97
CA GLU A 88 -2.38 6.20 -6.91
C GLU A 88 -2.20 4.68 -6.90
N ILE A 89 -3.28 3.92 -7.07
CA ILE A 89 -3.22 2.46 -7.18
C ILE A 89 -2.39 2.05 -8.40
N LEU A 90 -2.62 2.63 -9.57
CA LEU A 90 -1.90 2.27 -10.79
C LEU A 90 -0.41 2.63 -10.72
N ARG A 91 -0.04 3.79 -10.16
CA ARG A 91 1.36 4.18 -9.92
C ARG A 91 2.10 3.15 -9.06
N ILE A 92 1.43 2.65 -8.02
CA ILE A 92 1.97 1.63 -7.11
C ILE A 92 2.08 0.28 -7.81
N LEU A 93 1.01 -0.18 -8.47
CA LEU A 93 0.98 -1.50 -9.13
C LEU A 93 1.95 -1.59 -10.31
N TYR A 94 2.15 -0.50 -11.05
CA TYR A 94 3.16 -0.44 -12.11
C TYR A 94 4.57 -0.25 -11.56
N SER A 95 4.71 0.13 -10.28
CA SER A 95 6.00 0.37 -9.63
C SER A 95 6.86 1.42 -10.35
N THR A 96 6.20 2.32 -11.09
CA THR A 96 6.86 3.36 -11.91
C THR A 96 6.67 4.76 -11.34
N GLY A 97 5.75 4.94 -10.38
CA GLY A 97 5.31 6.26 -9.92
C GLY A 97 4.46 7.03 -10.93
N ASP A 98 4.08 6.38 -12.05
CA ASP A 98 3.35 6.97 -13.16
C ASP A 98 2.28 5.99 -13.69
N GLU A 99 1.02 6.36 -13.52
CA GLU A 99 -0.17 5.64 -13.96
C GLU A 99 -0.29 5.52 -15.48
N HIS A 100 0.49 6.30 -16.24
CA HIS A 100 0.56 6.25 -17.70
C HIS A 100 1.70 5.34 -18.21
N ARG A 101 2.55 4.83 -17.31
CA ARG A 101 3.70 3.99 -17.66
C ARG A 101 3.57 2.61 -17.01
N PRO A 102 3.24 1.56 -17.78
CA PRO A 102 3.13 0.21 -17.25
C PRO A 102 4.50 -0.34 -16.82
N GLY A 103 4.49 -1.39 -16.00
CA GLY A 103 5.70 -1.93 -15.36
C GLY A 103 5.35 -2.86 -14.20
N GLY A 104 6.33 -3.20 -13.37
CA GLY A 104 6.12 -3.87 -12.08
C GLY A 104 5.25 -5.13 -12.19
N PHE A 105 4.15 -5.16 -11.43
CA PHE A 105 3.21 -6.28 -11.42
C PHE A 105 2.39 -6.42 -12.71
N PHE A 106 2.31 -5.37 -13.52
CA PHE A 106 1.62 -5.36 -14.81
C PHE A 106 2.52 -4.76 -15.89
N PRO A 107 3.53 -5.51 -16.38
CA PRO A 107 4.51 -5.01 -17.35
C PRO A 107 3.88 -4.48 -18.64
N GLU A 108 2.74 -5.06 -19.04
CA GLU A 108 1.98 -4.67 -20.24
C GLU A 108 0.78 -3.75 -19.92
N GLY A 109 0.63 -3.36 -18.64
CA GLY A 109 -0.49 -2.56 -18.16
C GLY A 109 -1.71 -3.38 -17.77
N ALA A 110 -2.53 -2.83 -16.87
CA ALA A 110 -3.76 -3.48 -16.45
C ALA A 110 -4.85 -3.37 -17.53
N ASN A 111 -5.64 -4.43 -17.70
CA ASN A 111 -6.59 -4.56 -18.83
C ASN A 111 -7.99 -3.94 -18.56
N GLY A 112 -8.21 -3.39 -17.35
CA GLY A 112 -9.49 -2.76 -16.99
C GLY A 112 -9.71 -1.43 -17.70
N ARG A 113 -10.99 -1.03 -17.90
CA ARG A 113 -11.35 0.24 -18.56
C ARG A 113 -10.61 1.43 -17.96
N ILE A 114 -10.58 1.56 -16.63
CA ILE A 114 -9.93 2.67 -15.93
C ILE A 114 -8.43 2.73 -16.25
N ALA A 115 -7.73 1.60 -16.22
CA ALA A 115 -6.31 1.54 -16.53
C ALA A 115 -6.02 1.89 -17.99
N LYS A 116 -6.85 1.40 -18.92
CA LYS A 116 -6.73 1.72 -20.35
C LYS A 116 -6.92 3.22 -20.62
N GLU A 117 -7.82 3.88 -19.90
CA GLU A 117 -7.95 5.35 -20.00
C GLU A 117 -6.62 6.03 -19.67
N TYR A 118 -5.96 5.69 -18.55
CA TYR A 118 -4.65 6.29 -18.25
C TYR A 118 -3.55 5.92 -19.26
N LEU A 119 -3.54 4.69 -19.78
CA LEU A 119 -2.48 4.27 -20.71
C LEU A 119 -2.60 4.90 -22.10
N TYR A 120 -3.84 5.05 -22.59
CA TYR A 120 -4.10 5.34 -24.01
C TYR A 120 -4.86 6.64 -24.27
N ASN A 121 -5.34 7.34 -23.23
CA ASN A 121 -6.02 8.63 -23.37
C ASN A 121 -5.07 9.79 -23.06
N ASP A 122 -4.55 10.44 -24.10
CA ASP A 122 -3.61 11.56 -23.96
C ASP A 122 -4.16 12.75 -23.18
N LYS A 123 -5.50 12.87 -23.05
CA LYS A 123 -6.12 13.96 -22.26
C LYS A 123 -5.89 13.82 -20.76
N LEU A 124 -5.53 12.63 -20.28
CA LEU A 124 -5.26 12.38 -18.86
C LEU A 124 -3.79 12.59 -18.49
N ARG A 125 -2.89 12.72 -19.49
CA ARG A 125 -1.47 12.94 -19.25
C ARG A 125 -1.23 14.33 -18.65
N GLY A 126 -0.72 14.37 -17.42
CA GLY A 126 -0.32 15.61 -16.73
C GLY A 126 -1.33 16.16 -15.71
N LEU A 127 -2.43 15.46 -15.46
CA LEU A 127 -3.31 15.66 -14.29
C LEU A 127 -2.74 14.95 -13.04
#